data_AF-A0A8E2DUU8-F1
#
_entry.id   AF-A0A8E2DUU8-F1
#
_cell.length_a   1.000
_cell.length_b   1.000
_cell.length_c   1.000
_cell.angle_alpha   90.00
_cell.angle_beta   90.00
_cell.angle_gamma   90.00
#
_symmetry.space_group_name_H-M   'P 1'
#
loop_
_entity.id
_entity.type
_entity.pdbx_description
1 polymer ?
#
loop_
_entity_poly.entity_id
_entity_poly.type
_entity_poly.pdbx_seq_one_letter_code
_entity_poly.pdbx_strand_id
1 'polypeptide(L)'
;LPDVLSWLQDVVIELWIDQEGFRAIRPQFVITNLSQSAQESWSDPIRILTSSTVEFRPRKRESSVFHYGVLDTPPGLRRLTMAGDESKDYISRQASLSVKSNGVYVVCGSEQPASGLPGQHGSHLFHPHEQRKLTWRFEYLVDDRRAEATGKPIPGEKTFMALTFSCSPGLLHPDHGKKIRLIQVFKKSMSPKILSEKM
;
A
#
# COMPACT_ATOMS: atom_id res chain seq x y z
N LEU A 1 5.86 -18.99 7.51
CA LEU A 1 6.03 -18.63 6.09
C LEU A 1 6.94 -19.68 5.44
N PRO A 2 6.84 -19.95 4.13
CA PRO A 2 7.84 -20.75 3.43
C PRO A 2 9.24 -20.12 3.54
N ASP A 3 10.30 -20.92 3.48
CA ASP A 3 11.69 -20.44 3.68
C ASP A 3 12.08 -19.27 2.77
N VAL A 4 11.62 -19.29 1.51
CA VAL A 4 11.84 -18.23 0.52
C VAL A 4 11.22 -16.87 0.93
N LEU A 5 10.25 -16.89 1.85
CA LEU A 5 9.58 -15.71 2.41
C LEU A 5 9.90 -15.49 3.89
N SER A 6 10.86 -16.22 4.46
CA SER A 6 11.24 -16.07 5.88
C SER A 6 11.64 -14.63 6.24
N TRP A 7 12.27 -13.92 5.31
CA TRP A 7 12.64 -12.50 5.44
C TRP A 7 11.46 -11.54 5.66
N LEU A 8 10.21 -11.96 5.39
CA LEU A 8 9.01 -11.15 5.65
C LEU A 8 8.53 -11.22 7.09
N GLN A 9 8.99 -12.18 7.89
CA GLN A 9 8.43 -12.46 9.21
C GLN A 9 8.50 -11.25 10.16
N ASP A 10 9.59 -10.50 10.09
CA ASP A 10 9.85 -9.33 10.93
C ASP A 10 9.58 -8.01 10.20
N VAL A 11 8.98 -8.06 9.00
CA VAL A 11 8.68 -6.86 8.22
C VAL A 11 7.49 -6.12 8.83
N VAL A 12 7.78 -4.89 9.23
CA VAL A 12 6.77 -3.88 9.55
C VAL A 12 6.79 -2.85 8.43
N ILE A 13 5.67 -2.67 7.75
CA ILE A 13 5.53 -1.65 6.70
C ILE A 13 4.89 -0.39 7.27
N GLU A 14 5.18 0.75 6.67
CA GLU A 14 4.60 2.05 7.01
C GLU A 14 4.07 2.74 5.75
N LEU A 15 2.80 3.17 5.80
CA LEU A 15 2.20 3.97 4.73
C LEU A 15 2.29 5.44 5.07
N TRP A 16 2.69 6.26 4.10
CA TRP A 16 2.77 7.71 4.28
C TRP A 16 1.56 8.36 3.65
N ILE A 17 0.63 8.80 4.48
CA ILE A 17 -0.62 9.42 4.04
C ILE A 17 -0.61 10.88 4.48
N ASP A 18 -0.59 11.78 3.52
CA ASP A 18 -0.73 13.20 3.82
C ASP A 18 -2.19 13.56 4.03
N GLN A 19 -2.38 14.42 5.02
CA GLN A 19 -3.64 14.96 5.44
C GLN A 19 -3.57 16.49 5.37
N GLU A 20 -4.52 17.07 4.64
CA GLU A 20 -4.77 18.53 4.59
C GLU A 20 -3.53 19.36 4.16
N GLY A 21 -2.47 18.74 3.67
CA GLY A 21 -1.25 19.40 3.21
C GLY A 21 -0.23 19.76 4.30
N PHE A 22 -0.56 19.61 5.59
CA PHE A 22 0.33 19.96 6.70
C PHE A 22 0.43 18.90 7.82
N ARG A 23 -0.37 17.82 7.74
CA ARG A 23 -0.29 16.67 8.67
C ARG A 23 -0.03 15.40 7.88
N ALA A 24 0.55 14.40 8.54
CA ALA A 24 0.75 13.08 7.96
C ALA A 24 0.33 12.01 8.97
N ILE A 25 -0.32 10.97 8.47
CA ILE A 25 -0.65 9.77 9.21
C ILE A 25 0.25 8.66 8.70
N ARG A 26 0.82 7.89 9.64
CA ARG A 26 1.78 6.83 9.35
C ARG A 26 1.33 5.49 9.95
N PRO A 27 0.24 4.88 9.46
CA PRO A 27 -0.19 3.59 9.97
C PRO A 27 0.89 2.55 9.67
N GLN A 28 1.26 1.79 10.69
CA GLN A 28 2.20 0.68 10.61
C GLN A 28 1.44 -0.63 10.54
N PHE A 29 1.89 -1.56 9.70
CA PHE A 29 1.24 -2.85 9.52
C PHE A 29 2.22 -3.99 9.71
N VAL A 30 1.70 -5.08 10.25
CA VAL A 30 2.42 -6.34 10.46
C VAL A 30 1.74 -7.46 9.67
N ILE A 31 2.53 -8.43 9.23
CA ILE A 31 2.03 -9.58 8.48
C ILE A 31 1.03 -10.39 9.30
N THR A 32 -0.06 -10.83 8.67
CA THR A 32 -1.06 -11.69 9.30
C THR A 32 -1.38 -12.94 8.52
N ASN A 33 -1.24 -12.90 7.18
CA ASN A 33 -1.59 -14.03 6.34
C ASN A 33 -0.75 -14.05 5.05
N LEU A 34 -0.67 -15.23 4.45
CA LEU A 34 -0.12 -15.47 3.12
C LEU A 34 -1.10 -16.36 2.37
N SER A 35 -1.59 -15.91 1.22
CA SER A 35 -2.45 -16.67 0.32
C SER A 35 -1.77 -16.89 -1.02
N GLN A 36 -1.99 -18.07 -1.61
CA GLN A 36 -1.56 -18.40 -2.97
C GLN A 36 -2.74 -19.00 -3.74
N SER A 37 -2.77 -18.81 -5.05
CA SER A 37 -3.74 -19.50 -5.92
C SER A 37 -3.58 -21.01 -5.80
N ALA A 38 -4.69 -21.74 -5.66
CA ALA A 38 -4.70 -23.19 -5.45
C ALA A 38 -4.07 -24.02 -6.60
N GLN A 39 -3.86 -23.40 -7.77
CA GLN A 39 -3.22 -24.04 -8.93
C GLN A 39 -1.69 -23.91 -8.95
N GLU A 40 -1.08 -23.16 -8.03
CA GLU A 40 0.36 -22.87 -8.08
C GLU A 40 1.16 -23.68 -7.06
N SER A 41 2.28 -24.27 -7.53
CA SER A 41 3.22 -24.98 -6.68
C SER A 41 4.11 -23.99 -5.89
N TRP A 42 4.35 -24.29 -4.61
CA TRP A 42 5.35 -23.61 -3.77
C TRP A 42 6.81 -23.92 -4.16
N SER A 43 7.04 -24.59 -5.29
CA SER A 43 8.37 -24.96 -5.77
C SER A 43 9.06 -23.87 -6.60
N ASP A 44 8.33 -22.85 -7.06
CA ASP A 44 8.88 -21.76 -7.88
C ASP A 44 8.96 -20.44 -7.07
N PRO A 45 10.15 -20.08 -6.56
CA PRO A 45 10.38 -18.82 -5.84
C PRO A 45 9.85 -17.58 -6.55
N ILE A 46 9.96 -17.52 -7.87
CA ILE A 46 9.56 -16.34 -8.65
C ILE A 46 8.05 -16.20 -8.63
N ARG A 47 7.33 -17.31 -8.87
CA ARG A 47 5.87 -17.32 -8.79
C ARG A 47 5.38 -16.99 -7.40
N ILE A 48 6.04 -17.50 -6.35
CA ILE A 48 5.71 -17.12 -4.97
C ILE A 48 5.84 -15.60 -4.81
N LEU A 49 6.94 -15.01 -5.25
CA LEU A 49 7.17 -13.56 -5.11
C LEU A 49 6.19 -12.71 -5.92
N THR A 50 5.70 -13.17 -7.08
CA THR A 50 4.84 -12.36 -7.96
C THR A 50 3.35 -12.63 -7.83
N SER A 51 2.97 -13.89 -7.60
CA SER A 51 1.58 -14.37 -7.71
C SER A 51 0.92 -14.65 -6.36
N SER A 52 1.70 -14.92 -5.31
CA SER A 52 1.13 -15.01 -3.95
C SER A 52 0.80 -13.62 -3.41
N THR A 53 -0.06 -13.56 -2.39
CA THR A 53 -0.47 -12.33 -1.72
C THR A 53 -0.18 -12.45 -0.24
N VAL A 54 0.52 -11.45 0.30
CA VAL A 54 0.73 -11.29 1.73
C VAL A 54 -0.27 -10.26 2.24
N GLU A 55 -0.98 -10.58 3.32
CA GLU A 55 -1.88 -9.67 4.01
C GLU A 55 -1.22 -9.12 5.26
N PHE A 56 -1.38 -7.82 5.46
CA PHE A 56 -0.92 -7.07 6.61
C PHE A 56 -2.09 -6.36 7.29
N ARG A 57 -2.04 -6.26 8.62
CA ARG A 57 -3.00 -5.50 9.42
C ARG A 57 -2.33 -4.43 10.27
N PRO A 58 -3.04 -3.32 10.58
CA PRO A 58 -2.53 -2.26 11.42
C PRO A 58 -2.07 -2.82 12.77
N ARG A 59 -0.85 -2.45 13.19
CA ARG A 59 -0.32 -2.78 14.51
C ARG A 59 -1.18 -2.18 15.62
N LYS A 60 -1.76 -1.01 15.35
CA LYS A 60 -2.76 -0.35 16.19
C LYS A 60 -3.93 0.10 15.32
N ARG A 61 -5.16 -0.17 15.79
CA ARG A 61 -6.38 0.35 15.17
C ARG A 61 -6.62 1.75 15.70
N GLU A 62 -6.20 2.74 14.92
CA GLU A 62 -6.34 4.15 15.27
C GLU A 62 -7.13 4.85 14.17
N SER A 63 -8.06 5.71 14.60
CA SER A 63 -8.79 6.61 13.71
C SER A 63 -8.13 7.97 13.72
N SER A 64 -7.85 8.51 12.55
CA SER A 64 -7.42 9.89 12.39
C SER A 64 -8.60 10.76 11.98
N VAL A 65 -8.73 11.92 12.62
CA VAL A 65 -9.75 12.89 12.26
C VAL A 65 -9.31 13.62 11.01
N PHE A 66 -10.20 13.79 10.05
CA PHE A 66 -10.02 14.59 8.84
C PHE A 66 -11.07 15.68 8.78
N HIS A 67 -10.63 16.91 8.53
CA HIS A 67 -11.52 17.94 8.03
C HIS A 67 -11.73 17.74 6.53
N TYR A 68 -12.98 17.80 6.06
CA TYR A 68 -13.30 17.72 4.65
C TYR A 68 -14.25 18.86 4.25
N GLY A 69 -13.75 19.75 3.41
CA GLY A 69 -14.51 20.70 2.61
C GLY A 69 -14.64 20.23 1.16
N VAL A 70 -15.59 20.82 0.43
CA VAL A 70 -15.82 20.51 -1.00
C VAL A 70 -14.61 20.86 -1.88
N LEU A 71 -13.78 21.81 -1.45
CA LEU A 71 -12.59 22.29 -2.16
C LEU A 71 -11.29 21.72 -1.59
N ASP A 72 -11.36 20.89 -0.54
CA ASP A 72 -10.17 20.37 0.11
C ASP A 72 -9.53 19.27 -0.73
N THR A 73 -8.20 19.23 -0.69
CA THR A 73 -7.45 18.16 -1.36
C THR A 73 -7.64 16.86 -0.58
N PRO A 74 -8.08 15.77 -1.24
CA PRO A 74 -8.24 14.49 -0.56
C PRO A 74 -6.91 13.98 -0.01
N PRO A 75 -6.93 13.18 1.07
CA PRO A 75 -5.73 12.56 1.61
C PRO A 75 -4.92 11.83 0.53
N GLY A 76 -3.60 11.94 0.61
CA GLY A 76 -2.70 11.39 -0.40
C GLY A 76 -1.83 10.28 0.15
N LEU A 77 -2.00 9.04 -0.30
CA LEU A 77 -1.00 7.99 -0.06
C LEU A 77 0.22 8.29 -0.95
N ARG A 78 1.31 8.76 -0.33
CA ARG A 78 2.53 9.16 -1.04
C ARG A 78 3.57 8.07 -1.09
N ARG A 79 3.78 7.28 -0.03
CA ARG A 79 4.87 6.30 0.03
C ARG A 79 4.47 5.03 0.77
N LEU A 80 5.17 3.96 0.44
CA LEU A 80 5.24 2.72 1.20
C LEU A 80 6.71 2.52 1.58
N THR A 81 7.00 2.41 2.86
CA THR A 81 8.36 2.24 3.40
C THR A 81 8.40 1.09 4.40
N MET A 82 9.60 0.66 4.78
CA MET A 82 9.78 -0.17 5.97
C MET A 82 9.73 0.73 7.20
N ALA A 83 9.12 0.27 8.30
CA ALA A 83 9.04 1.08 9.52
C ALA A 83 10.45 1.32 10.08
N GLY A 84 10.78 2.59 10.33
CA GLY A 84 12.12 3.00 10.77
C GLY A 84 13.17 3.14 9.65
N ASP A 85 12.85 2.79 8.40
CA ASP A 85 13.71 3.02 7.23
C ASP A 85 12.96 3.78 6.13
N GLU A 86 13.20 5.09 6.09
CA GLU A 86 12.63 6.00 5.08
C GLU A 86 13.49 6.10 3.81
N SER A 87 14.56 5.31 3.68
CA SER A 87 15.52 5.46 2.57
C SER A 87 14.97 4.97 1.22
N LYS A 88 13.98 4.07 1.26
CA LYS A 88 13.38 3.42 0.10
C LYS A 88 11.86 3.63 0.06
N ASP A 89 11.36 3.82 -1.15
CA ASP A 89 9.93 3.87 -1.46
C ASP A 89 9.59 2.70 -2.40
N TYR A 90 8.58 1.92 -2.03
CA TYR A 90 8.21 0.68 -2.71
C TYR A 90 7.05 0.85 -3.70
N ILE A 91 6.40 2.03 -3.72
CA ILE A 91 5.35 2.34 -4.71
C ILE A 91 5.81 3.48 -5.63
N SER A 92 5.54 3.40 -6.92
CA SER A 92 5.97 4.41 -7.90
C SER A 92 4.99 5.56 -8.07
N ARG A 93 3.71 5.34 -7.72
CA ARG A 93 2.62 6.32 -7.89
C ARG A 93 2.01 6.69 -6.55
N GLN A 94 1.50 7.92 -6.48
CA GLN A 94 0.67 8.35 -5.36
C GLN A 94 -0.77 7.90 -5.58
N ALA A 95 -1.52 7.76 -4.48
CA ALA A 95 -2.95 7.52 -4.51
C ALA A 95 -3.71 8.67 -3.82
N SER A 96 -4.89 9.00 -4.37
CA SER A 96 -5.85 9.95 -3.82
C SER A 96 -6.93 9.16 -3.09
N LEU A 97 -7.06 9.38 -1.78
CA LEU A 97 -7.94 8.66 -0.89
C LEU A 97 -9.21 9.49 -0.64
N SER A 98 -10.33 9.05 -1.18
CA SER A 98 -11.62 9.70 -0.99
C SER A 98 -12.11 9.56 0.45
N VAL A 99 -12.63 10.65 1.01
CA VAL A 99 -13.28 10.71 2.33
C VAL A 99 -14.69 11.30 2.24
N LYS A 100 -15.28 11.33 1.03
CA LYS A 100 -16.52 12.06 0.74
C LYS A 100 -17.75 11.47 1.43
N SER A 101 -17.78 10.17 1.70
CA SER A 101 -18.91 9.47 2.30
C SER A 101 -18.45 8.33 3.19
N ASN A 102 -19.28 7.89 4.13
CA ASN A 102 -18.92 6.78 5.02
C ASN A 102 -18.90 5.47 4.23
N GLY A 103 -18.03 4.55 4.63
CA GLY A 103 -17.89 3.23 4.04
C GLY A 103 -16.43 2.80 3.94
N VAL A 104 -16.26 1.56 3.47
CA VAL A 104 -14.93 1.03 3.18
C VAL A 104 -14.53 1.45 1.78
N TYR A 105 -13.27 1.88 1.66
CA TYR A 105 -12.66 2.25 0.41
C TYR A 105 -11.44 1.39 0.16
N VAL A 106 -11.12 1.21 -1.10
CA VAL A 106 -9.98 0.46 -1.58
C VAL A 106 -9.20 1.26 -2.60
N VAL A 107 -7.88 1.14 -2.58
CA VAL A 107 -7.03 1.59 -3.67
C VAL A 107 -6.04 0.50 -4.05
N CYS A 108 -5.94 0.24 -5.35
CA CYS A 108 -5.13 -0.83 -5.91
C CYS A 108 -4.06 -0.24 -6.82
N GLY A 109 -2.85 -0.77 -6.76
CA GLY A 109 -1.77 -0.42 -7.67
C GLY A 109 -0.92 -1.61 -8.08
N SER A 110 0.01 -1.34 -8.97
CA SER A 110 0.91 -2.37 -9.50
C SER A 110 2.27 -1.77 -9.83
N GLU A 111 3.33 -2.51 -9.54
CA GLU A 111 4.71 -2.18 -9.85
C GLU A 111 5.29 -3.18 -10.84
N GLN A 112 6.26 -2.72 -11.62
CA GLN A 112 7.09 -3.64 -12.39
C GLN A 112 8.10 -4.31 -11.46
N PRO A 113 8.36 -5.62 -11.63
CA PRO A 113 9.42 -6.30 -10.88
C PRO A 113 10.77 -5.67 -11.19
N ALA A 114 11.63 -5.58 -10.18
CA ALA A 114 13.00 -5.10 -10.39
C ALA A 114 13.78 -6.13 -11.24
N SER A 115 14.71 -5.64 -12.07
CA SER A 115 15.51 -6.49 -12.96
C SER A 115 16.40 -7.51 -12.22
N GLY A 116 16.58 -7.35 -10.91
CA GLY A 116 17.38 -8.23 -10.05
C GLY A 116 16.63 -9.38 -9.38
N LEU A 117 15.32 -9.55 -9.63
CA LEU A 117 14.64 -10.75 -9.12
C LEU A 117 15.23 -12.01 -9.78
N PRO A 118 15.48 -13.10 -9.01
CA PRO A 118 16.07 -14.33 -9.54
C PRO A 118 15.29 -14.78 -10.79
N GLY A 119 15.99 -15.12 -11.88
CA GLY A 119 15.38 -15.71 -13.08
C GLY A 119 15.17 -14.79 -14.30
N GLN A 120 15.46 -13.48 -14.22
CA GLN A 120 15.45 -12.64 -15.44
C GLN A 120 16.63 -12.92 -16.39
N HIS A 121 17.77 -13.41 -15.89
CA HIS A 121 18.98 -13.61 -16.70
C HIS A 121 19.06 -14.93 -17.48
N GLY A 122 18.03 -15.79 -17.46
CA GLY A 122 18.19 -17.17 -17.96
C GLY A 122 17.04 -17.82 -18.72
N SER A 123 15.94 -17.14 -19.03
CA SER A 123 14.80 -17.81 -19.68
C SER A 123 14.28 -17.05 -20.89
N HIS A 124 14.85 -17.38 -22.05
CA HIS A 124 14.20 -17.22 -23.36
C HIS A 124 12.98 -18.16 -23.54
N LEU A 125 12.57 -18.90 -22.50
CA LEU A 125 11.44 -19.84 -22.53
C LEU A 125 10.12 -19.24 -22.02
N PHE A 126 10.13 -18.00 -21.48
CA PHE A 126 8.89 -17.30 -21.19
C PHE A 126 8.36 -16.62 -22.45
N HIS A 127 7.11 -16.90 -22.80
CA HIS A 127 6.41 -16.16 -23.83
C HIS A 127 6.53 -14.65 -23.55
N PRO A 128 6.73 -13.78 -24.57
CA PRO A 128 6.92 -12.33 -24.41
C PRO A 128 5.77 -11.57 -23.72
N HIS A 129 4.72 -12.27 -23.28
CA HIS A 129 3.42 -11.71 -22.93
C HIS A 129 3.09 -11.70 -21.42
N GLU A 130 3.90 -12.33 -20.56
CA GLU A 130 3.69 -12.30 -19.10
C GLU A 130 4.72 -11.42 -18.39
N GLN A 131 4.66 -10.10 -18.61
CA GLN A 131 5.25 -9.16 -17.66
C GLN A 131 4.45 -9.25 -16.34
N ARG A 132 4.89 -10.13 -15.44
CA ARG A 132 4.25 -10.31 -14.14
C ARG A 132 4.38 -9.02 -13.35
N LYS A 133 3.26 -8.42 -12.96
CA LYS A 133 3.24 -7.20 -12.14
C LYS A 133 3.20 -7.57 -10.67
N LEU A 134 3.84 -6.76 -9.83
CA LEU A 134 3.72 -6.85 -8.38
C LEU A 134 2.54 -5.99 -7.95
N THR A 135 1.49 -6.59 -7.42
CA THR A 135 0.26 -5.86 -7.07
C THR A 135 0.28 -5.44 -5.61
N TRP A 136 -0.46 -4.38 -5.30
CA TRP A 136 -0.76 -3.99 -3.93
C TRP A 136 -2.16 -3.42 -3.83
N ARG A 137 -2.71 -3.49 -2.62
CA ARG A 137 -4.05 -3.06 -2.26
C ARG A 137 -4.04 -2.49 -0.84
N PHE A 138 -4.69 -1.36 -0.67
CA PHE A 138 -4.88 -0.73 0.63
C PHE A 138 -6.37 -0.47 0.87
N GLU A 139 -6.86 -0.88 2.03
CA GLU A 139 -8.25 -0.68 2.46
C GLU A 139 -8.31 0.21 3.69
N TYR A 140 -9.32 1.09 3.72
CA TYR A 140 -9.56 1.99 4.83
C TYR A 140 -11.05 2.26 5.02
N LEU A 141 -11.43 2.56 6.26
CA LEU A 141 -12.78 2.95 6.64
C LEU A 141 -12.86 4.47 6.75
N VAL A 142 -13.93 5.03 6.18
CA VAL A 142 -14.37 6.40 6.41
C VAL A 142 -15.65 6.35 7.21
N ASP A 143 -15.74 7.14 8.27
CA ASP A 143 -16.96 7.29 9.07
C ASP A 143 -17.15 8.74 9.54
N ASP A 144 -18.32 9.06 10.07
CA ASP A 144 -18.59 10.36 10.67
C ASP A 144 -17.79 10.54 11.96
N ARG A 145 -17.10 11.67 12.11
CA ARG A 145 -16.64 12.06 13.43
C ARG A 145 -17.84 12.44 14.28
N ARG A 146 -17.95 11.87 15.48
CA ARG A 146 -19.04 12.14 16.41
C ARG A 146 -18.53 12.93 17.62
N ALA A 147 -19.30 13.91 18.07
CA ALA A 147 -19.00 14.66 19.27
C ALA A 147 -19.19 13.77 20.51
N GLU A 148 -18.19 13.67 21.38
CA GLU A 148 -18.20 12.76 22.53
C GLU A 148 -19.40 12.99 23.46
N ALA A 149 -19.75 14.26 23.72
CA ALA A 149 -20.83 14.61 24.63
C ALA A 149 -22.24 14.30 24.10
N THR A 150 -22.44 14.24 22.77
CA THR A 150 -23.78 14.16 22.17
C THR A 150 -23.98 12.98 21.21
N GLY A 151 -22.90 12.32 20.80
CA GLY A 151 -22.90 11.27 19.77
C GLY A 151 -23.28 11.74 18.36
N LYS A 152 -23.57 13.03 18.17
CA LYS A 152 -23.98 13.59 16.88
C LYS A 152 -22.77 13.73 15.93
N PRO A 153 -22.95 13.48 14.61
CA PRO A 153 -21.94 13.78 13.62
C PRO A 153 -21.51 15.26 13.65
N ILE A 154 -20.22 15.51 13.51
CA ILE A 154 -19.66 16.85 13.37
C ILE A 154 -19.58 17.18 11.87
N PRO A 155 -20.33 18.18 11.38
CA PRO A 155 -20.32 18.55 9.97
C PRO A 155 -18.91 18.92 9.48
N GLY A 156 -18.56 18.47 8.28
CA GLY A 156 -17.24 18.72 7.69
C GLY A 156 -16.11 17.92 8.34
N GLU A 157 -16.40 16.97 9.23
CA GLU A 157 -15.38 16.12 9.83
C GLU A 157 -15.68 14.63 9.63
N LYS A 158 -14.63 13.88 9.29
CA LYS A 158 -14.66 12.43 9.12
C LYS A 158 -13.58 11.79 9.97
N THR A 159 -13.74 10.51 10.22
CA THR A 159 -12.66 9.64 10.69
C THR A 159 -12.16 8.78 9.56
N PHE A 160 -10.85 8.62 9.50
CA PHE A 160 -10.15 7.72 8.59
C PHE A 160 -9.44 6.65 9.41
N MET A 161 -9.68 5.39 9.11
CA MET A 161 -9.05 4.27 9.80
C MET A 161 -8.47 3.30 8.78
N ALA A 162 -7.16 3.05 8.86
CA ALA A 162 -6.53 2.01 8.07
C ALA A 162 -7.06 0.63 8.47
N LEU A 163 -7.36 -0.24 7.50
CA LEU A 163 -7.91 -1.57 7.76
C LEU A 163 -6.94 -2.70 7.39
N THR A 164 -6.53 -2.76 6.13
CA THR A 164 -5.66 -3.81 5.60
C THR A 164 -4.73 -3.26 4.54
N PHE A 165 -3.55 -3.85 4.42
CA PHE A 165 -2.70 -3.70 3.26
C PHE A 165 -2.34 -5.09 2.76
N SER A 166 -2.35 -5.32 1.45
CA SER A 166 -1.94 -6.60 0.88
C SER A 166 -1.14 -6.40 -0.38
N CYS A 167 -0.14 -7.24 -0.62
CA CYS A 167 0.69 -7.13 -1.82
C CYS A 167 1.33 -8.46 -2.24
N SER A 168 1.84 -8.50 -3.48
CA SER A 168 2.81 -9.51 -3.90
C SER A 168 4.06 -9.42 -3.01
N PRO A 169 4.61 -10.53 -2.47
CA PRO A 169 5.82 -10.49 -1.64
C PRO A 169 7.00 -9.78 -2.30
N GLY A 170 7.17 -9.96 -3.60
CA GLY A 170 8.25 -9.36 -4.38
C GLY A 170 8.24 -7.83 -4.36
N LEU A 171 7.11 -7.20 -4.04
CA LEU A 171 7.03 -5.76 -3.82
C LEU A 171 7.92 -5.30 -2.67
N LEU A 172 8.03 -6.09 -1.62
CA LEU A 172 8.75 -5.73 -0.39
C LEU A 172 10.20 -6.22 -0.40
N HIS A 173 10.64 -6.88 -1.48
CA HIS A 173 11.99 -7.38 -1.59
C HIS A 173 13.01 -6.22 -1.45
N PRO A 174 14.12 -6.38 -0.70
CA PRO A 174 15.08 -5.30 -0.48
C PRO A 174 15.59 -4.62 -1.77
N ASP A 175 15.72 -5.38 -2.86
CA ASP A 175 16.17 -4.86 -4.17
C ASP A 175 15.09 -4.13 -4.97
N HIS A 176 13.81 -4.23 -4.56
CA HIS A 176 12.71 -3.54 -5.24
C HIS A 176 12.58 -2.08 -4.80
N GLY A 177 12.85 -1.79 -3.52
CA GLY A 177 12.69 -0.47 -2.96
C GLY A 177 13.57 0.58 -3.64
N LYS A 178 12.96 1.66 -4.12
CA LYS A 178 13.64 2.72 -4.85
C LYS A 178 14.19 3.76 -3.89
N LYS A 179 15.50 4.00 -3.93
CA LYS A 179 16.13 5.05 -3.12
C LYS A 179 15.50 6.40 -3.38
N ILE A 180 14.98 7.04 -2.35
CA ILE A 180 14.27 8.32 -2.49
C ILE A 180 15.28 9.42 -2.89
N ARG A 181 15.13 9.95 -4.10
CA ARG A 181 15.89 11.10 -4.62
C ARG A 181 14.93 12.24 -4.96
N LEU A 182 15.39 13.49 -4.90
CA LEU A 182 14.55 14.66 -5.21
C LEU A 182 13.86 14.56 -6.58
N ILE A 183 14.61 14.11 -7.60
CA ILE A 183 14.06 13.89 -8.95
C ILE A 183 12.95 12.83 -8.98
N GLN A 184 13.03 11.80 -8.12
CA GLN A 184 12.01 10.77 -8.02
C GLN A 184 10.74 11.33 -7.37
N VAL A 185 10.88 12.15 -6.34
CA VAL A 185 9.76 12.84 -5.69
C VAL A 185 9.02 13.72 -6.70
N PHE A 186 9.76 14.51 -7.49
CA PHE A 186 9.19 15.39 -8.51
C PHE A 186 8.47 14.62 -9.63
N LYS A 187 9.10 13.57 -10.17
CA LYS A 187 8.46 12.71 -11.19
C LYS A 187 7.16 12.08 -10.66
N LYS A 188 7.18 11.64 -9.41
CA LYS A 188 6.04 11.02 -8.74
C LYS A 188 4.89 12.00 -8.50
N SER A 189 5.17 13.29 -8.23
CA SER A 189 4.13 14.32 -8.10
C SER A 189 3.47 14.73 -9.42
N MET A 190 4.17 14.59 -10.55
CA MET A 190 3.61 14.86 -11.88
C MET A 190 2.81 13.69 -12.46
N SER A 191 2.99 12.49 -11.91
CA SER A 191 2.31 11.29 -12.38
C SER A 191 0.83 11.31 -11.97
N PRO A 192 -0.10 10.85 -12.83
CA PRO A 192 -1.50 10.75 -12.46
C PRO A 192 -1.68 9.92 -11.18
N LYS A 193 -2.47 10.43 -10.24
CA LYS A 193 -2.76 9.71 -8.99
C LYS A 193 -3.69 8.53 -9.28
N ILE A 194 -3.47 7.43 -8.57
CA ILE A 194 -4.43 6.34 -8.50
C ILE A 194 -5.59 6.82 -7.63
N LEU A 195 -6.83 6.51 -8.01
CA LEU A 195 -8.01 6.91 -7.25
C LEU A 195 -8.50 5.75 -6.39
N SER A 196 -8.92 6.04 -5.16
CA SER A 196 -9.64 5.06 -4.34
C SER A 196 -11.07 4.89 -4.84
N GLU A 197 -11.59 3.68 -4.71
CA GLU A 197 -12.97 3.31 -5.02
C GLU A 197 -13.69 2.91 -3.73
N LYS A 198 -14.99 3.22 -3.66
CA LYS A 198 -15.84 2.77 -2.54
C LYS A 198 -16.26 1.32 -2.82
N MET A 199 -16.18 0.46 -1.79
CA MET A 199 -16.65 -0.92 -1.85
C MET A 199 -18.16 -1.05 -1.67
#